data_AF-A0A848RH54-F1
#
_entry.id   AF-A0A848RH54-F1
#
_cell.length_a   1.000
_cell.length_b   1.000
_cell.length_c   1.000
_cell.angle_alpha   90.00
_cell.angle_beta   90.00
_cell.angle_gamma   90.00
#
_symmetry.space_group_name_H-M   'P 1'
#
loop_
_entity.id
_entity.type
_entity.pdbx_description
1 polymer ?
#
loop_
_entity_poly.entity_id
_entity_poly.type
_entity_poly.pdbx_seq_one_letter_code
_entity_poly.pdbx_strand_id
1 'polypeptide(L)'
;MNYYRTLRRLMPYANQILKNKDRLNKVVGESLSKTNKLDLFKKISRELKLALGLAIDYSNGSYKDVKKKDIILIVAGFLYLLNPADIIPDFILFFGFFDDLSVLTFILKKLDKELEKYDAWKNTRN
;
A
#
# COMPACT_ATOMS: atom_id res chain seq x y z
N MET A 1 13.88 -6.80 -12.20
CA MET A 1 14.74 -7.36 -11.14
C MET A 1 14.12 -8.68 -10.67
N ASN A 2 14.81 -9.83 -10.72
CA ASN A 2 14.17 -11.13 -10.44
C ASN A 2 14.17 -11.44 -8.93
N TYR A 3 13.14 -10.96 -8.23
CA TYR A 3 12.95 -11.09 -6.77
C TYR A 3 13.07 -12.54 -6.27
N TYR A 4 12.64 -13.50 -7.07
CA TYR A 4 12.72 -14.93 -6.75
C TYR A 4 14.17 -15.40 -6.55
N ARG A 5 15.10 -14.92 -7.39
CA ARG A 5 16.52 -15.26 -7.31
C ARG A 5 17.17 -14.69 -6.05
N THR A 6 16.79 -13.48 -5.65
CA THR A 6 17.27 -12.84 -4.42
C THR A 6 16.74 -13.57 -3.18
N LEU A 7 15.45 -13.91 -3.17
CA LEU A 7 14.85 -14.63 -2.04
C LEU A 7 15.50 -16.01 -1.83
N ARG A 8 15.72 -16.76 -2.92
CA ARG A 8 16.39 -18.07 -2.87
C ARG A 8 17.79 -18.00 -2.25
N ARG A 9 18.52 -16.90 -2.43
CA ARG A 9 19.85 -16.68 -1.83
C ARG A 9 19.77 -16.36 -0.33
N LEU A 10 18.68 -15.78 0.14
CA LEU A 10 18.48 -15.42 1.55
C LEU A 10 17.94 -16.59 2.40
N MET A 11 17.26 -17.56 1.78
CA MET A 11 16.65 -18.70 2.48
C MET A 11 17.60 -19.48 3.40
N PRO A 12 18.85 -19.83 3.01
CA PRO A 12 19.77 -20.53 3.91
C PRO A 12 20.14 -19.72 5.15
N TYR A 13 20.31 -18.40 4.99
CA TYR A 13 20.64 -17.49 6.09
C TYR A 13 19.46 -17.29 7.05
N ALA A 14 18.25 -17.12 6.51
CA ALA A 14 17.03 -17.08 7.31
C ALA A 14 16.85 -18.36 8.14
N ASN A 15 17.12 -19.53 7.55
CA ASN A 15 17.03 -20.81 8.25
C ASN A 15 18.07 -20.95 9.37
N GLN A 16 19.27 -20.37 9.23
CA GLN A 16 20.25 -20.31 10.30
C GLN A 16 19.85 -19.36 11.43
N ILE A 17 19.19 -18.23 11.11
CA ILE A 17 18.65 -17.31 12.12
C ILE A 17 17.55 -17.99 12.93
N LEU A 18 16.63 -18.71 12.29
CA LEU A 18 15.53 -19.41 12.95
C LEU A 18 15.98 -20.46 13.97
N LYS A 19 17.14 -21.10 13.73
CA LYS A 19 17.70 -22.10 14.64
C LYS A 19 18.29 -21.51 15.93
N ASN A 20 18.49 -20.20 16.01
CA ASN A 20 19.08 -19.54 17.17
C ASN A 20 18.14 -18.46 17.70
N LYS A 21 17.57 -18.70 18.89
CA LYS A 21 16.58 -17.83 19.54
C LYS A 21 17.09 -16.40 19.74
N ASP A 22 18.35 -16.22 20.12
CA ASP A 22 18.95 -14.89 20.36
C ASP A 22 19.16 -14.12 19.05
N ARG A 23 19.60 -14.80 17.99
CA ARG A 23 19.72 -14.18 16.66
C ARG A 23 18.37 -13.80 16.08
N LEU A 24 17.36 -14.65 16.26
CA LEU A 24 15.98 -14.34 15.88
C LEU A 24 15.47 -13.11 16.63
N ASN A 25 15.59 -13.10 17.96
CA ASN A 25 15.17 -11.97 18.79
C ASN A 25 15.90 -10.68 18.43
N LYS A 26 17.18 -10.75 18.08
CA LYS A 26 17.97 -9.61 17.61
C LYS A 26 17.44 -9.06 16.28
N VAL A 27 17.22 -9.92 15.28
CA VAL A 27 16.69 -9.49 13.97
C VAL A 27 15.29 -8.89 14.10
N VAL A 28 14.43 -9.50 14.93
CA VAL A 28 13.10 -8.97 15.25
C VAL A 28 13.21 -7.63 15.97
N GLY A 29 14.03 -7.54 17.02
CA GLY A 29 14.25 -6.32 17.80
C GLY A 29 14.81 -5.17 16.97
N GLU A 30 15.79 -5.43 16.10
CA GLU A 30 16.35 -4.44 15.17
C GLU A 30 15.35 -4.00 14.09
N SER A 31 14.47 -4.91 13.66
CA SER A 31 13.40 -4.58 12.71
C SER A 31 12.33 -3.70 13.39
N LEU A 32 12.04 -3.96 14.67
CA LEU A 32 11.13 -3.19 15.50
C LEU A 32 11.69 -1.81 15.89
N SER A 33 12.98 -1.72 16.21
CA SER A 33 13.66 -0.47 16.58
C SER A 33 13.90 0.46 15.38
N LYS A 34 13.83 -0.06 14.15
CA LYS A 34 13.62 0.74 12.93
C LYS A 34 12.17 1.21 12.82
N THR A 35 11.66 1.79 13.91
CA THR A 35 10.27 2.21 14.15
C THR A 35 9.69 3.03 13.00
N ASN A 36 10.49 3.90 12.39
CA ASN A 36 10.08 4.71 11.24
C ASN A 36 9.53 3.88 10.06
N LYS A 37 10.07 2.68 9.80
CA LYS A 37 9.57 1.83 8.71
C LYS A 37 8.26 1.15 9.08
N LEU A 38 8.16 0.61 10.29
CA LEU A 38 6.93 -0.07 10.72
C LEU A 38 5.76 0.89 10.85
N ASP A 39 6.00 2.10 11.34
CA ASP A 39 4.97 3.13 11.42
C ASP A 39 4.55 3.61 10.03
N LEU A 40 5.50 3.72 9.09
CA LEU A 40 5.20 3.99 7.68
C LEU A 40 4.32 2.88 7.07
N PHE A 41 4.65 1.61 7.30
CA PHE A 41 3.83 0.47 6.82
C PHE A 41 2.43 0.47 7.44
N LYS A 42 2.32 0.73 8.75
CA LYS A 42 1.02 0.87 9.43
C LYS A 42 0.20 2.02 8.84
N LYS A 43 0.82 3.17 8.60
CA LYS A 43 0.17 4.32 7.97
C LYS A 43 -0.34 3.98 6.57
N ILE A 44 0.51 3.42 5.71
CA ILE A 44 0.14 3.04 4.34
C ILE A 44 -0.99 2.00 4.35
N SER A 45 -0.86 0.95 5.16
CA SER A 45 -1.90 -0.10 5.25
C SER A 45 -3.25 0.45 5.75
N ARG A 46 -3.24 1.39 6.69
CA ARG A 46 -4.45 2.09 7.14
C ARG A 46 -5.09 2.89 6.00
N GLU A 47 -4.31 3.69 5.29
CA GLU A 47 -4.79 4.52 4.19
C GLU A 47 -5.34 3.68 3.02
N LEU A 48 -4.70 2.54 2.69
CA LEU A 48 -5.23 1.60 1.70
C LEU A 48 -6.59 1.01 2.11
N LYS A 49 -6.75 0.64 3.39
CA LYS A 49 -8.03 0.15 3.91
C LYS A 49 -9.12 1.23 3.84
N LEU A 50 -8.77 2.48 4.15
CA LEU A 50 -9.70 3.60 4.01
C LEU A 50 -10.09 3.84 2.55
N ALA A 51 -9.12 3.81 1.63
CA ALA A 51 -9.38 3.97 0.20
C ALA A 51 -10.29 2.86 -0.36
N LEU A 52 -10.05 1.60 0.02
CA LEU A 52 -10.95 0.49 -0.32
C LEU A 52 -12.35 0.69 0.25
N GLY A 53 -12.44 1.05 1.54
CA GLY A 53 -13.72 1.33 2.18
C GLY A 53 -14.49 2.44 1.48
N LEU A 54 -13.81 3.54 1.15
CA LEU A 54 -14.37 4.67 0.42
C LEU A 54 -14.94 4.24 -0.93
N ALA A 55 -14.19 3.43 -1.70
CA ALA A 55 -14.67 2.91 -2.98
C ALA A 55 -15.91 2.00 -2.82
N ILE A 56 -15.93 1.14 -1.79
CA ILE A 56 -17.06 0.25 -1.48
C ILE A 56 -18.30 1.06 -1.10
N ASP A 57 -18.17 1.98 -0.14
CA ASP A 57 -19.30 2.79 0.36
C ASP A 57 -19.81 3.77 -0.71
N TYR A 58 -18.92 4.25 -1.58
CA TYR A 58 -19.30 5.02 -2.76
C TYR A 58 -20.11 4.18 -3.76
N SER A 59 -19.67 2.94 -4.03
CA SER A 59 -20.37 1.99 -4.91
C SER A 59 -21.76 1.65 -4.37
N ASN A 60 -21.87 1.40 -3.07
CA ASN A 60 -23.14 1.11 -2.39
C ASN A 60 -24.05 2.33 -2.23
N GLY A 61 -23.54 3.52 -2.52
CA GLY A 61 -24.26 4.79 -2.40
C GLY A 61 -24.39 5.32 -0.98
N SER A 62 -23.79 4.65 0.02
CA SER A 62 -23.81 5.06 1.42
C SER A 62 -22.98 6.32 1.70
N TYR A 63 -21.92 6.54 0.91
CA TYR A 63 -21.08 7.75 0.98
C TYR A 63 -20.94 8.41 -0.39
N LYS A 64 -21.31 9.68 -0.52
CA LYS A 64 -21.24 10.44 -1.79
C LYS A 64 -20.48 11.77 -1.68
N ASP A 65 -19.97 12.11 -0.50
CA ASP A 65 -19.20 13.34 -0.26
C ASP A 65 -17.73 13.16 -0.70
N VAL A 66 -17.56 12.86 -1.99
CA VAL A 66 -16.27 12.63 -2.64
C VAL A 66 -16.42 12.87 -4.13
N LYS A 67 -15.40 13.43 -4.79
CA LYS A 67 -15.48 13.67 -6.24
C LYS A 67 -15.30 12.36 -7.00
N LYS A 68 -16.08 12.16 -8.06
CA LYS A 68 -15.97 10.98 -8.94
C LYS A 68 -14.54 10.71 -9.42
N LYS A 69 -13.79 11.77 -9.73
CA LYS A 69 -12.38 11.67 -10.15
C LYS A 69 -11.47 11.03 -9.10
N ASP A 70 -11.76 11.23 -7.82
CA ASP A 70 -10.95 10.72 -6.72
C ASP A 70 -11.25 9.23 -6.50
N ILE A 71 -12.50 8.80 -6.70
CA ILE A 71 -12.87 7.37 -6.80
C ILE A 71 -12.18 6.70 -7.99
N ILE A 72 -12.17 7.33 -9.17
CA ILE A 72 -11.45 6.80 -10.34
C ILE A 72 -9.97 6.63 -10.03
N LEU A 73 -9.35 7.59 -9.34
CA LEU A 73 -7.95 7.51 -8.95
C LEU A 73 -7.68 6.36 -7.96
N ILE A 74 -8.57 6.13 -6.99
CA ILE A 74 -8.50 4.99 -6.07
C ILE A 74 -8.54 3.67 -6.84
N VAL A 75 -9.52 3.52 -7.72
CA VAL A 75 -9.69 2.30 -8.54
C VAL A 75 -8.46 2.09 -9.44
N ALA A 76 -7.96 3.14 -10.09
CA ALA A 76 -6.75 3.07 -10.91
C ALA A 76 -5.52 2.61 -10.09
N GLY A 77 -5.36 3.12 -8.86
CA GLY A 77 -4.28 2.70 -7.96
C GLY A 77 -4.36 1.22 -7.58
N PHE A 78 -5.55 0.69 -7.33
CA PHE A 78 -5.73 -0.74 -7.03
C PHE A 78 -5.56 -1.63 -8.26
N LEU A 79 -6.04 -1.19 -9.42
CA LEU A 79 -5.81 -1.90 -10.68
C LEU A 79 -4.31 -2.04 -10.97
N TYR A 80 -3.55 -0.95 -10.78
CA TYR A 80 -2.10 -0.97 -10.90
C TYR A 80 -1.44 -1.96 -9.93
N LEU A 81 -1.91 -2.06 -8.68
CA LEU A 81 -1.38 -3.01 -7.70
C LEU A 81 -1.64 -4.48 -8.07
N LEU A 82 -2.77 -4.77 -8.72
CA LEU A 82 -3.15 -6.14 -9.09
C LEU A 82 -2.40 -6.62 -10.33
N ASN A 83 -2.24 -5.77 -11.34
CA ASN A 83 -1.53 -6.10 -12.57
C ASN A 83 -0.97 -4.84 -13.26
N PRO A 84 0.26 -4.41 -12.91
CA PRO A 84 0.84 -3.20 -13.48
C PRO A 84 1.16 -3.32 -14.98
N ALA A 85 1.27 -4.55 -15.52
CA ALA A 85 1.74 -4.80 -16.88
C ALA A 85 0.62 -4.93 -17.93
N ASP A 86 -0.57 -5.44 -17.58
CA ASP A 86 -1.64 -5.69 -18.56
C ASP A 86 -2.59 -4.49 -18.80
N ILE A 87 -2.64 -3.52 -17.87
CA ILE A 87 -3.71 -2.51 -17.85
C ILE A 87 -3.31 -1.19 -18.52
N ILE A 88 -2.00 -0.95 -18.67
CA ILE A 88 -1.47 0.32 -19.20
C ILE A 88 -1.27 0.19 -20.73
N PRO A 89 -2.00 0.94 -21.56
CA PRO A 89 -1.72 1.01 -22.99
C PRO A 89 -0.36 1.67 -23.23
N ASP A 90 0.34 1.26 -24.29
CA ASP A 90 1.71 1.68 -24.63
C ASP A 90 1.93 3.21 -24.66
N PHE A 91 0.88 4.03 -24.81
CA PHE A 91 1.00 5.50 -24.83
C PHE A 91 1.21 6.15 -23.45
N ILE A 92 0.84 5.49 -22.35
CA ILE A 92 1.04 6.01 -20.98
C ILE A 92 2.47 5.72 -20.49
N LEU A 93 3.14 4.71 -21.06
CA LEU A 93 4.53 4.31 -20.77
C LEU A 93 5.58 5.40 -21.08
N PHE A 94 5.22 6.48 -21.80
CA PHE A 94 6.13 7.58 -22.12
C PHE A 94 6.37 8.56 -20.95
N PHE A 95 5.52 8.56 -19.90
CA PHE A 95 5.78 9.28 -18.64
C PHE A 95 6.45 8.34 -17.63
N GLY A 96 7.76 8.18 -17.81
CA GLY A 96 8.74 7.46 -16.98
C GLY A 96 8.28 6.86 -15.64
N PHE A 97 8.40 5.53 -15.56
CA PHE A 97 8.97 4.75 -14.44
C PHE A 97 9.00 5.44 -13.07
N PHE A 98 7.84 5.63 -12.45
CA PHE A 98 7.79 5.76 -10.99
C PHE A 98 7.77 4.34 -10.41
N ASP A 99 8.80 4.00 -9.64
CA ASP A 99 8.90 2.77 -8.83
C ASP A 99 7.54 2.40 -8.19
N ASP A 100 7.15 1.12 -8.16
CA ASP A 100 5.77 0.66 -7.86
C ASP A 100 5.19 1.27 -6.56
N LEU A 101 6.06 1.57 -5.59
CA LEU A 101 5.69 2.18 -4.30
C LEU A 101 5.45 3.70 -4.38
N SER A 102 6.07 4.38 -5.33
CA SER A 102 5.96 5.83 -5.53
C SER A 102 4.59 6.24 -6.09
N VAL A 103 4.04 5.46 -7.02
CA VAL A 103 2.70 5.69 -7.57
C VAL A 103 1.64 5.58 -6.47
N LEU A 104 1.73 4.51 -5.66
CA LEU A 104 0.84 4.29 -4.53
C LEU A 104 0.93 5.44 -3.52
N THR A 105 2.14 5.84 -3.16
CA THR A 105 2.38 6.93 -2.20
C THR A 105 1.86 8.27 -2.72
N PHE A 106 1.99 8.54 -4.02
CA PHE A 106 1.46 9.74 -4.66
C PHE A 106 -0.07 9.78 -4.63
N ILE A 107 -0.73 8.66 -4.96
CA ILE A 107 -2.19 8.55 -4.92
C ILE A 107 -2.71 8.77 -3.50
N LEU A 108 -2.13 8.10 -2.51
CA LEU A 108 -2.51 8.26 -1.11
C LEU A 108 -2.34 9.71 -0.63
N LYS A 109 -1.20 10.34 -0.93
CA LYS A 109 -0.96 11.75 -0.59
C LYS A 109 -1.95 12.71 -1.25
N LYS A 110 -2.37 12.43 -2.49
CA LYS A 110 -3.36 13.23 -3.21
C LYS A 110 -4.76 13.09 -2.61
N LEU A 111 -5.05 11.93 -2.04
CA LEU A 111 -6.35 11.59 -1.46
C LEU A 111 -6.43 11.84 0.05
N ASP A 112 -5.34 12.23 0.71
CA ASP A 112 -5.22 12.38 2.16
C ASP A 112 -6.43 13.09 2.79
N LYS A 113 -6.80 14.27 2.25
CA LYS A 113 -7.97 15.04 2.74
C LYS A 113 -9.32 14.33 2.52
N GLU A 114 -9.47 13.59 1.43
CA GLU A 114 -10.71 12.86 1.15
C GLU A 114 -10.80 11.61 2.05
N LEU A 115 -9.67 10.95 2.32
CA LEU A 115 -9.59 9.84 3.26
C LEU A 115 -9.85 10.29 4.71
N GLU A 116 -9.36 11.47 5.11
CA GLU A 116 -9.66 12.06 6.43
C GLU A 116 -11.17 12.33 6.61
N LYS A 117 -11.82 12.93 5.61
CA LYS A 117 -13.28 13.15 5.64
C LYS A 117 -14.05 11.84 5.72
N TYR A 118 -13.65 10.86 4.91
CA TYR A 118 -14.28 9.54 4.90
C TYR A 118 -14.09 8.82 6.24
N ASP A 119 -12.88 8.86 6.82
CA ASP A 119 -12.59 8.27 8.11
C ASP A 119 -13.41 8.91 9.23
N ALA A 120 -13.50 10.24 9.26
CA ALA A 120 -14.34 10.97 10.21
C ALA A 120 -15.81 10.53 10.11
N TRP A 121 -16.36 10.47 8.90
CA TRP A 121 -17.72 9.97 8.67
C TRP A 121 -17.89 8.50 9.06
N LYS A 122 -16.90 7.65 8.81
CA LYS A 122 -16.98 6.23 9.14
C LYS A 122 -17.02 6.02 10.66
N ASN A 123 -16.25 6.83 11.38
CA ASN A 123 -16.23 6.82 12.84
C ASN A 123 -17.53 7.34 13.48
N THR A 124 -18.37 8.10 12.77
CA THR A 124 -19.71 8.45 13.29
C THR A 124 -20.74 7.32 13.17
N ARG A 125 -20.40 6.22 12.49
CA ARG A 125 -21.28 5.07 12.25
C ARG A 125 -20.86 3.80 13.00
N ASN A 126 -19.76 3.88 13.76
CA ASN A 126 -19.26 2.82 14.62
C ASN A 126 -19.82 2.93 16.04
#